data_AF-A0A7C5NCU5-F1
#
_entry.id   AF-A0A7C5NCU5-F1
#
_cell.length_a   1.000
_cell.length_b   1.000
_cell.length_c   1.000
_cell.angle_alpha   90.00
_cell.angle_beta   90.00
_cell.angle_gamma   90.00
#
_symmetry.space_group_name_H-M   'P 1'
#
loop_
_entity.id
_entity.type
_entity.pdbx_description
1 polymer ?
#
loop_
_entity_poly.entity_id
_entity_poly.type
_entity_poly.pdbx_seq_one_letter_code
_entity_poly.pdbx_strand_id
1 'polypeptide(L)' 'MKIDRLEEFAIKEKTKVQIGVLLKNCFSDYPTDRIYYKQIPNFRYLVFEKKQLIGHMAVDYRHVNIGGTIASIFGVADLC' A
#
# COMPACT_ATOMS: atom_id res chain seq x y z
N MET A 1 -18.44 -5.67 1.50
CA MET A 1 -17.34 -4.75 1.12
C MET A 1 -16.40 -5.53 0.21
N LYS A 2 -16.14 -5.03 -1.01
CA LYS A 2 -15.23 -5.70 -1.96
C LYS A 2 -13.82 -5.19 -1.74
N ILE A 3 -12.85 -6.09 -1.67
CA ILE A 3 -11.42 -5.77 -1.58
C ILE A 3 -10.77 -6.16 -2.90
N ASP A 4 -10.18 -5.18 -3.58
CA ASP A 4 -9.52 -5.39 -4.87
C ASP A 4 -8.01 -5.41 -4.67
N ARG A 5 -7.34 -6.48 -5.13
CA ARG A 5 -5.87 -6.52 -5.22
C ARG A 5 -5.42 -5.92 -6.55
N LEU A 6 -4.55 -4.91 -6.50
CA LEU A 6 -3.91 -4.33 -7.68
C LEU A 6 -2.39 -4.39 -7.50
N GLU A 7 -1.69 -4.90 -8.51
CA GLU A 7 -0.24 -4.78 -8.58
C GLU A 7 0.16 -3.31 -8.69
N GLU A 8 1.23 -2.91 -7.99
CA GLU A 8 1.59 -1.50 -7.81
C GLU A 8 1.83 -0.80 -9.16
N PHE A 9 2.47 -1.50 -10.10
CA PHE A 9 2.74 -1.00 -11.46
C PHE A 9 1.46 -0.77 -12.28
N ALA A 10 0.34 -1.42 -11.92
CA ALA A 10 -0.94 -1.32 -12.62
C ALA A 10 -1.86 -0.23 -12.02
N ILE A 11 -1.46 0.42 -10.92
CA ILE A 11 -2.26 1.46 -10.28
C ILE A 11 -2.24 2.73 -11.13
N LYS A 12 -3.43 3.19 -11.52
CA LYS A 12 -3.64 4.41 -12.32
C LYS A 12 -3.39 5.67 -11.50
N GLU A 13 -2.97 6.75 -12.15
CA GLU A 13 -2.69 8.04 -11.50
C GLU A 13 -3.84 8.56 -10.64
N LYS A 14 -5.09 8.45 -11.12
CA LYS A 14 -6.27 8.82 -10.33
C LYS A 14 -6.34 8.08 -8.99
N THR A 15 -6.02 6.79 -8.98
CA THR A 15 -6.00 5.97 -7.77
C THR A 15 -4.81 6.31 -6.89
N LYS A 16 -3.63 6.59 -7.46
CA LYS A 16 -2.46 7.05 -6.70
C LYS A 16 -2.74 8.35 -5.95
N VAL A 17 -3.45 9.31 -6.56
CA VAL A 17 -3.88 10.54 -5.88
C VAL A 17 -4.79 10.23 -4.69
N GLN A 18 -5.77 9.33 -4.83
CA GLN A 18 -6.65 8.95 -3.73
C GLN A 18 -5.90 8.21 -2.60
N ILE A 19 -4.94 7.35 -2.95
CA ILE A 19 -4.03 6.70 -1.99
C ILE A 19 -3.24 7.76 -1.21
N GLY A 20 -2.62 8.72 -1.90
CA GLY A 20 -1.87 9.81 -1.26
C GLY A 20 -2.70 10.66 -0.31
N VAL A 21 -3.94 10.99 -0.69
CA VAL A 21 -4.88 11.71 0.18
C VAL A 21 -5.21 10.88 1.42
N LEU A 22 -5.52 9.59 1.27
CA LEU A 22 -5.86 8.73 2.41
C LEU A 22 -4.66 8.54 3.35
N LEU A 23 -3.47 8.29 2.80
CA LEU A 23 -2.22 8.23 3.55
C LEU A 23 -1.98 9.50 4.36
N LYS A 24 -2.16 10.68 3.77
CA LYS A 24 -2.01 11.95 4.47
C LYS A 24 -3.03 12.18 5.57
N ASN A 25 -4.27 11.73 5.35
CA ASN A 25 -5.32 11.85 6.36
C ASN A 25 -5.06 10.94 7.57
N CYS A 26 -4.49 9.74 7.35
CA CYS A 26 -4.24 8.76 8.41
C CYS A 26 -2.85 8.90 9.05
N PHE A 27 -1.88 9.42 8.30
CA PHE A 27 -0.49 9.60 8.72
C PHE A 27 -0.04 11.02 8.32
N SER A 28 -0.16 11.99 9.24
CA SER A 28 0.12 13.42 8.98
C SER A 28 1.49 13.67 8.33
N ASP A 29 2.48 12.88 8.74
CA ASP A 29 3.89 13.03 8.39
C ASP A 29 4.30 12.21 7.14
N TYR A 30 3.32 11.59 6.45
CA TYR A 30 3.57 10.85 5.22
C TYR A 30 4.15 11.79 4.14
N PRO A 31 5.09 11.38 3.27
CA PRO A 31 5.55 12.21 2.15
C PRO A 31 4.42 12.72 1.24
N THR A 32 4.55 13.93 0.68
CA THR A 32 3.56 14.51 -0.25
C THR A 32 3.81 14.16 -1.71
N ASP A 33 5.03 13.76 -2.05
CA ASP A 33 5.51 13.54 -3.42
C ASP A 33 5.47 12.07 -3.85
N ARG A 34 5.08 11.16 -2.95
CA ARG A 34 5.05 9.70 -3.18
C ARG A 34 4.07 9.00 -2.25
N ILE A 35 3.66 7.79 -2.66
CA ILE A 35 2.71 6.93 -1.94
C ILE A 35 3.39 5.72 -1.27
N TYR A 36 4.70 5.81 -1.03
CA TYR A 36 5.50 4.79 -0.36
C TYR A 36 6.63 5.45 0.44
N TYR A 37 7.09 4.82 1.52
CA TYR A 37 8.23 5.33 2.31
C TYR A 37 9.58 4.82 1.79
N LYS A 38 9.90 3.54 2.07
CA LYS A 38 11.23 2.96 1.84
C LYS A 38 11.32 2.17 0.53
N GLN A 39 10.24 1.52 0.15
CA GLN A 39 10.19 0.60 -0.98
C GLN A 39 8.83 0.74 -1.67
N ILE A 40 8.83 0.63 -2.99
CA ILE A 40 7.62 0.54 -3.81
C ILE A 40 6.98 -0.84 -3.55
N PRO A 41 5.72 -0.90 -3.09
CA PRO A 41 5.03 -2.16 -2.83
C PRO A 41 4.96 -3.05 -4.07
N ASN A 42 4.81 -4.36 -3.86
CA ASN A 42 4.50 -5.24 -4.98
C ASN A 42 3.05 -5.06 -5.43
N PHE A 43 2.13 -5.01 -4.46
CA PHE A 43 0.72 -4.79 -4.71
C PHE A 43 0.04 -4.12 -3.52
N ARG A 44 -1.18 -3.64 -3.74
CA ARG A 44 -2.06 -3.10 -2.71
C ARG A 44 -3.40 -3.79 -2.74
N TYR A 45 -3.99 -3.94 -1.56
CA TYR A 45 -5.42 -4.15 -1.43
C TYR A 45 -6.10 -2.79 -1.32
N LEU A 46 -7.16 -2.57 -2.09
CA LEU A 46 -7.90 -1.33 -2.15
C LEU A 46 -9.38 -1.60 -1.85
N VAL A 47 -10.00 -0.69 -1.11
CA VAL A 47 -11.43 -0.72 -0.83
C VAL A 47 -12.05 0.59 -1.31
N PHE A 48 -13.05 0.46 -2.17
CA PHE A 48 -13.80 1.59 -2.70
C PHE A 48 -15.23 1.58 -2.19
N GLU A 49 -15.72 2.76 -1.79
CA GLU A 49 -17.14 3.04 -1.68
C GLU A 49 -17.54 3.95 -2.85
N LYS A 50 -18.41 3.44 -3.73
CA LYS A 50 -18.73 4.05 -5.03
C LYS A 50 -17.48 4.28 -5.89
N LYS A 51 -16.92 5.49 -5.87
CA LYS A 51 -15.73 5.90 -6.64
C LYS A 51 -14.62 6.49 -5.74
N GLN A 52 -14.82 6.42 -4.43
CA GLN A 52 -13.92 6.95 -3.43
C GLN A 52 -13.17 5.81 -2.77
N LEU A 53 -11.84 5.87 -2.77
CA LEU A 53 -11.02 4.99 -1.95
C LEU A 53 -11.26 5.32 -0.48
N ILE A 54 -11.67 4.32 0.30
CA ILE A 54 -11.95 4.43 1.73
C ILE A 54 -11.01 3.57 2.59
N GLY A 55 -10.16 2.77 1.96
CA GLY A 55 -9.16 1.97 2.63
C GLY A 55 -8.15 1.39 1.66
N HIS A 56 -6.91 1.22 2.10
CA HIS A 56 -5.90 0.43 1.42
C HIS A 56 -4.89 -0.24 2.37
N MET A 57 -4.16 -1.20 1.83
CA MET A 57 -3.04 -1.84 2.49
C MET A 57 -1.96 -2.16 1.47
N ALA A 58 -0.73 -1.73 1.71
CA ALA A 58 0.43 -2.08 0.90
C ALA A 58 1.02 -3.43 1.31
N VAL A 59 1.51 -4.19 0.34
CA VAL A 59 2.13 -5.49 0.57
C VAL A 59 3.45 -5.63 -0.19
N ASP A 60 4.47 -6.04 0.55
CA ASP A 60 5.82 -6.33 0.06
C ASP A 60 6.12 -7.83 0.19
N TYR A 61 6.35 -8.52 -0.93
CA TYR A 61 6.94 -9.85 -0.93
C TYR A 61 8.46 -9.73 -0.83
N ARG A 62 9.03 -10.23 0.26
CA ARG A 62 10.47 -10.13 0.52
C ARG A 62 11.01 -11.27 1.36
N HIS A 63 12.31 -11.47 1.29
CA HIS A 63 13.04 -12.31 2.21
C HIS A 63 13.42 -11.53 3.47
N VAL A 64 13.34 -12.18 4.63
CA VAL A 64 13.83 -11.68 5.90
C VAL A 64 14.67 -12.74 6.61
N ASN A 65 15.62 -12.30 7.43
CA ASN A 65 16.40 -13.20 8.29
C ASN A 65 15.75 -13.23 9.69
N ILE A 66 15.35 -14.42 10.14
CA ILE A 66 14.78 -14.69 11.45
C ILE A 66 15.72 -15.65 12.18
N GLY A 67 16.59 -15.10 13.04
CA GLY A 67 17.52 -15.90 13.84
C GLY A 67 18.47 -16.78 13.01
N GLY A 68 18.94 -16.28 11.85
CA GLY A 68 19.80 -17.02 10.92
C GLY A 68 19.04 -17.77 9.82
N THR A 69 17.72 -17.91 9.93
CA THR A 69 16.89 -18.57 8.91
C THR A 69 16.32 -17.56 7.94
N ILE A 70 16.51 -17.76 6.64
CA ILE A 70 15.88 -16.92 5.61
C ILE A 70 14.43 -17.40 5.41
N ALA A 71 13.47 -16.50 5.57
CA ALA A 71 12.05 -16.75 5.34
C ALA A 71 11.49 -15.78 4.29
N SER A 72 10.65 -16.30 3.38
CA SER A 72 9.86 -15.47 2.46
C SER A 72 8.57 -15.03 3.15
N ILE A 73 8.29 -13.73 3.15
CA ILE A 73 7.13 -13.15 3.83
C ILE A 73 6.38 -12.18 2.92
N PHE A 74 5.11 -11.92 3.28
CA PHE A 74 4.37 -10.75 2.84
C PHE A 74 4.34 -9.72 3.99
N GLY A 75 5.16 -8.69 3.87
CA GLY A 75 5.14 -7.55 4.79
C GLY A 75 3.90 -6.69 4.52
N VAL A 76 3.22 -6.28 5.58
CA VAL A 76 2.11 -5.34 5.52
C VAL A 76 2.61 -3.95 5.90
N ALA A 77 2.21 -2.95 5.11
CA ALA A 77 2.51 -1.54 5.37
C ALA A 77 1.29 -0.67 5.00
N ASP A 78 1.31 0.58 5.44
CA ASP A 78 0.37 1.62 4.99
C ASP A 78 -1.10 1.19 5.07
N LEU A 79 -1.50 0.56 6.18
CA LEU A 79 -2.87 0.17 6.43
C LEU A 79 -3.66 1.40 6.89
N CYS A 80 -4.56 1.88 6.03
CA CYS A 80 -5.47 3.00 6.31
C CYS A 80 -6.76 2.91 5.50
#